data_AF-A0A9P3LSW3-F1
#
_entry.id   AF-A0A9P3LSW3-F1
#
_cell.length_a   1.000
_cell.length_b   1.000
_cell.length_c   1.000
_cell.angle_alpha   90.00
_cell.angle_beta   90.00
_cell.angle_gamma   90.00
#
_symmetry.space_group_name_H-M   'P 1'
#
loop_
_entity.id
_entity.type
_entity.pdbx_description
1 polymer ?
#
loop_
_entity_poly.entity_id
_entity_poly.type
_entity_poly.pdbx_seq_one_letter_code
_entity_poly.pdbx_strand_id
1 'polypeptide(L)'
;MVMVQAMAHQAKCATLSQQEIVAQSRGTATSAEYYERKFHWTAGLISSAKAAPVATASLIKTADGAICKTHSMEQLMRAYNGARAAIAQLESVSRVKANFRSKAYSDFERASQVAVEATRDVLRSAKKAMKRDTEQREKAANLRS
;
A
#
# COMPACT_ATOMS: atom_id res chain seq x y z
N MET A 1 -6.28 11.28 -4.03
CA MET A 1 -5.84 10.39 -5.13
C MET A 1 -4.34 10.09 -5.13
N VAL A 2 -3.47 10.97 -4.62
CA VAL A 2 -2.00 10.79 -4.61
C VAL A 2 -1.53 9.47 -4.00
N MET A 3 -2.14 9.02 -2.89
CA MET A 3 -1.79 7.76 -2.22
C MET A 3 -1.97 6.52 -3.12
N VAL A 4 -3.13 6.38 -3.77
CA VAL A 4 -3.43 5.24 -4.63
C VAL A 4 -2.52 5.26 -5.87
N GLN A 5 -2.23 6.44 -6.40
CA GLN A 5 -1.30 6.61 -7.52
C GLN A 5 0.14 6.24 -7.13
N ALA A 6 0.61 6.65 -5.95
CA ALA A 6 1.91 6.26 -5.42
C ALA A 6 2.01 4.74 -5.24
N MET A 7 0.95 4.11 -4.72
CA MET A 7 0.88 2.65 -4.56
C MET A 7 0.87 1.90 -5.88
N ALA A 8 0.09 2.38 -6.86
CA ALA A 8 0.07 1.81 -8.20
C ALA A 8 1.42 1.98 -8.91
N HIS A 9 2.07 3.12 -8.72
CA HIS A 9 3.42 3.38 -9.23
C HIS A 9 4.45 2.45 -8.57
N GLN A 10 4.41 2.29 -7.24
CA GLN A 10 5.24 1.36 -6.49
C GLN A 10 5.07 -0.09 -7.01
N ALA A 11 3.83 -0.56 -7.17
CA ALA A 11 3.54 -1.89 -7.71
C ALA A 11 4.08 -2.07 -9.14
N LYS A 12 3.99 -1.02 -9.97
CA LYS A 12 4.56 -1.02 -11.33
C LYS A 12 6.09 -1.11 -11.28
N CYS A 13 6.75 -0.29 -10.47
CA CYS A 13 8.21 -0.32 -10.31
C CYS A 13 8.72 -1.67 -9.78
N ALA A 14 7.99 -2.30 -8.85
CA ALA A 14 8.29 -3.64 -8.36
C ALA A 14 8.24 -4.69 -9.49
N THR A 15 7.22 -4.62 -10.35
CA THR A 15 7.05 -5.52 -11.50
C THR A 15 8.12 -5.28 -12.57
N LEU A 16 8.49 -4.03 -12.82
CA LEU A 16 9.56 -3.69 -13.75
C LEU A 16 10.92 -4.18 -13.24
N SER A 17 11.23 -3.95 -11.97
CA SER A 17 12.46 -4.46 -11.36
C SER A 17 12.53 -5.98 -11.43
N GLN A 18 11.41 -6.68 -11.23
CA GLN A 18 11.32 -8.12 -11.43
C GLN A 18 11.62 -8.54 -12.87
N GLN A 19 11.07 -7.84 -13.86
CA GLN A 19 11.33 -8.13 -15.28
C GLN A 19 12.81 -7.92 -15.63
N GLU A 20 13.45 -6.87 -15.11
CA GLU A 20 14.89 -6.64 -15.26
C GLU A 20 15.71 -7.80 -14.67
N ILE A 21 15.35 -8.25 -13.46
CA ILE A 21 16.02 -9.40 -12.80
C ILE A 21 15.87 -10.66 -13.64
N VAL A 22 14.66 -10.95 -14.15
CA VAL A 22 14.41 -12.11 -15.02
C VAL A 22 15.25 -12.03 -16.29
N ALA A 23 15.28 -10.86 -16.94
CA ALA A 23 16.05 -10.64 -18.17
C ALA A 23 17.56 -10.83 -17.96
N GLN A 24 18.09 -10.40 -16.81
CA GLN A 24 19.50 -10.55 -16.44
C GLN A 24 19.84 -11.97 -15.97
N SER A 25 18.88 -12.68 -15.34
CA SER A 25 19.13 -13.96 -14.67
C SER A 25 18.73 -15.20 -15.48
N ARG A 26 18.04 -15.03 -16.63
CA ARG A 26 17.56 -16.16 -17.45
C ARG A 26 18.66 -16.88 -18.24
N GLY A 27 19.82 -16.25 -18.46
CA GLY A 27 20.89 -16.84 -19.28
C GLY A 27 20.40 -17.17 -20.69
N THR A 28 20.54 -18.43 -21.11
CA THR A 28 20.03 -18.94 -22.40
C THR A 28 18.58 -19.45 -22.33
N ALA A 29 17.98 -19.52 -21.15
CA ALA A 29 16.61 -20.01 -20.97
C ALA A 29 15.58 -18.96 -21.41
N THR A 30 14.43 -19.43 -21.89
CA THR A 30 13.30 -18.56 -22.23
C THR A 30 12.68 -17.97 -20.97
N SER A 31 11.97 -16.85 -21.11
CA SER A 31 11.25 -16.24 -19.98
C SER A 31 10.23 -17.20 -19.36
N ALA A 32 9.60 -18.05 -20.18
CA ALA A 32 8.63 -19.05 -19.72
C ALA A 32 9.28 -20.11 -18.81
N GLU A 33 10.42 -20.68 -19.22
CA GLU A 33 11.17 -21.67 -18.42
C GLU A 33 11.72 -21.07 -17.11
N TYR A 34 12.10 -19.79 -17.13
CA TYR A 34 12.52 -19.09 -15.91
C TYR A 34 11.34 -18.92 -14.93
N TYR A 35 10.16 -18.56 -15.44
CA TYR A 35 8.95 -18.44 -14.62
C TYR A 35 8.48 -19.79 -14.08
N GLU A 36 8.62 -20.90 -14.81
CA GLU A 36 8.32 -22.24 -14.27
C GLU A 36 9.26 -22.63 -13.13
N ARG A 37 10.57 -22.35 -13.25
CA ARG A 37 11.57 -22.70 -12.22
C ARG A 37 11.58 -21.77 -11.01
N LYS A 38 11.15 -20.51 -11.16
CA LYS A 38 11.09 -19.49 -10.10
C LYS A 38 9.67 -19.06 -9.71
N PHE A 39 8.68 -19.88 -10.09
CA PHE A 39 7.24 -19.62 -10.02
C PHE A 39 6.76 -19.02 -8.70
N HIS A 40 7.22 -19.55 -7.57
CA HIS A 40 6.73 -19.16 -6.24
C HIS A 40 7.08 -17.70 -5.87
N TRP A 41 8.31 -17.26 -6.17
CA TRP A 41 8.72 -15.88 -5.88
C TRP A 41 8.02 -14.90 -6.83
N THR A 42 7.95 -15.26 -8.12
CA THR A 42 7.36 -14.38 -9.13
C THR A 42 5.85 -14.23 -8.98
N ALA A 43 5.15 -15.31 -8.66
CA ALA A 43 3.71 -15.27 -8.37
C ALA A 43 3.42 -14.53 -7.06
N GLY A 44 4.24 -14.73 -6.03
CA GLY A 44 4.12 -14.02 -4.75
C GLY A 44 4.29 -12.49 -4.89
N LEU A 45 5.24 -12.06 -5.73
CA LEU A 45 5.47 -10.64 -6.02
C LEU A 45 4.30 -10.01 -6.77
N ILE A 46 3.83 -10.65 -7.85
CA ILE A 46 2.69 -10.15 -8.64
C ILE A 46 1.41 -10.10 -7.79
N SER A 47 1.17 -11.12 -6.97
CA SER A 47 0.02 -11.16 -6.06
C SER A 47 0.07 -10.01 -5.04
N SER A 48 1.23 -9.79 -4.41
CA SER A 48 1.43 -8.70 -3.46
C SER A 48 1.27 -7.32 -4.11
N ALA A 49 1.80 -7.16 -5.33
CA ALA A 49 1.70 -5.92 -6.10
C ALA A 49 0.26 -5.56 -6.50
N LYS A 50 -0.60 -6.58 -6.70
CA LYS A 50 -2.05 -6.38 -6.94
C LYS A 50 -2.82 -6.12 -5.65
N ALA A 51 -2.43 -6.75 -4.54
CA ALA A 51 -3.12 -6.63 -3.26
C ALA A 51 -2.93 -5.27 -2.58
N ALA A 52 -1.74 -4.67 -2.66
CA ALA A 52 -1.42 -3.43 -1.94
C ALA A 52 -2.27 -2.20 -2.37
N PRO A 53 -2.50 -1.94 -3.68
CA PRO A 53 -3.41 -0.88 -4.11
C PRO A 53 -4.86 -1.11 -3.66
N VAL A 54 -5.33 -2.36 -3.66
CA VAL A 54 -6.68 -2.72 -3.23
C VAL A 54 -6.87 -2.48 -1.73
N ALA A 55 -5.91 -2.90 -0.90
CA ALA A 55 -5.93 -2.66 0.54
C ALA A 55 -5.91 -1.16 0.87
N THR A 56 -5.13 -0.39 0.11
CA THR A 56 -5.05 1.07 0.22
C THR A 56 -6.37 1.75 -0.14
N ALA A 57 -7.01 1.33 -1.24
CA ALA A 57 -8.32 1.84 -1.63
C ALA A 57 -9.39 1.52 -0.57
N SER A 58 -9.32 0.34 0.04
CA SER A 58 -10.19 -0.05 1.15
C SER A 58 -10.01 0.86 2.37
N LEU A 59 -8.77 1.15 2.77
CA LEU A 59 -8.48 2.11 3.85
C LEU A 59 -9.11 3.49 3.59
N ILE A 60 -8.99 4.02 2.37
CA ILE A 60 -9.58 5.32 2.04
C ILE A 60 -11.11 5.28 2.18
N LYS A 61 -11.76 4.22 1.67
CA LYS A 61 -13.21 4.04 1.81
C LYS A 61 -13.64 3.93 3.27
N THR A 62 -12.90 3.16 4.08
CA THR A 62 -13.21 3.02 5.51
C THR A 62 -12.94 4.33 6.28
N ALA A 63 -11.92 5.10 5.91
CA ALA A 63 -11.64 6.40 6.51
C ALA A 63 -12.76 7.41 6.21
N ASP A 64 -13.23 7.47 4.96
CA ASP A 64 -14.39 8.28 4.57
C ASP A 64 -15.65 7.86 5.33
N GLY A 65 -15.89 6.55 5.41
CA GLY A 65 -17.00 5.99 6.17
C GLY A 65 -16.91 6.28 7.68
N ALA A 66 -15.71 6.30 8.26
CA ALA A 66 -15.51 6.62 9.66
C ALA A 66 -15.81 8.10 9.95
N ILE A 67 -15.48 8.99 9.02
CA ILE A 67 -15.84 10.42 9.09
C ILE A 67 -17.36 10.60 8.95
N CYS A 68 -17.99 9.86 8.03
CA CYS A 68 -19.43 9.87 7.82
C CYS A 68 -20.23 9.05 8.86
N LYS A 69 -19.58 8.51 9.90
CA LYS A 69 -20.16 7.65 10.95
C LYS A 69 -20.82 6.36 10.47
N THR A 70 -20.50 5.92 9.26
CA THR A 70 -20.92 4.61 8.76
C THR A 70 -19.98 3.50 9.21
N HIS A 71 -18.76 3.84 9.63
CA HIS A 71 -17.76 2.89 10.10
C HIS A 71 -17.19 3.29 11.48
N SER A 72 -16.77 2.30 12.26
CA SER A 72 -16.15 2.50 13.58
C SER A 72 -14.64 2.77 13.51
N MET A 73 -14.09 3.34 14.58
CA MET A 73 -12.64 3.51 14.75
C MET A 73 -11.89 2.18 14.61
N GLU A 74 -12.49 1.08 15.07
CA GLU A 74 -11.87 -0.24 14.94
C GLU A 74 -11.80 -0.72 13.50
N GLN A 75 -12.85 -0.49 12.70
CA GLN A 75 -12.84 -0.83 11.27
C GLN A 75 -11.75 -0.03 10.55
N LEU A 76 -11.61 1.26 10.88
CA LEU A 76 -10.53 2.11 10.38
C LEU A 76 -9.14 1.57 10.75
N MET A 77 -8.94 1.19 12.02
CA MET A 77 -7.67 0.62 12.48
C MET A 77 -7.35 -0.73 11.82
N ARG A 78 -8.37 -1.59 11.61
CA ARG A 78 -8.23 -2.86 10.88
C ARG A 78 -7.83 -2.63 9.43
N ALA A 79 -8.51 -1.73 8.72
CA ALA A 79 -8.18 -1.37 7.34
C ALA A 79 -6.77 -0.78 7.21
N TYR A 80 -6.38 0.08 8.17
CA TYR A 80 -5.04 0.67 8.22
C TYR A 80 -3.94 -0.38 8.42
N ASN A 81 -4.13 -1.30 9.37
CA ASN A 81 -3.17 -2.37 9.61
C ASN A 81 -3.07 -3.32 8.42
N GLY A 82 -4.20 -3.63 7.75
CA GLY A 82 -4.23 -4.42 6.53
C GLY A 82 -3.46 -3.76 5.38
N ALA A 83 -3.66 -2.46 5.16
CA ALA A 83 -2.92 -1.71 4.15
C ALA A 83 -1.41 -1.71 4.45
N ARG A 84 -1.00 -1.42 5.69
CA ARG A 84 0.42 -1.46 6.09
C ARG A 84 1.05 -2.82 5.94
N ALA A 85 0.34 -3.89 6.29
CA ALA A 85 0.83 -5.26 6.12
C ALA A 85 1.04 -5.59 4.64
N ALA A 86 0.12 -5.20 3.76
CA ALA A 86 0.27 -5.43 2.32
C ALA A 86 1.47 -4.66 1.73
N ILE A 87 1.72 -3.44 2.19
CA ILE A 87 2.88 -2.63 1.79
C ILE A 87 4.18 -3.28 2.25
N ALA A 88 4.27 -3.64 3.53
CA ALA A 88 5.45 -4.28 4.09
C ALA A 88 5.73 -5.64 3.43
N GLN A 89 4.68 -6.38 3.09
CA GLN A 89 4.81 -7.63 2.35
C GLN A 89 5.35 -7.37 0.95
N LEU A 90 4.80 -6.41 0.20
CA LEU A 90 5.30 -6.03 -1.13
C LEU A 90 6.78 -5.63 -1.08
N GLU A 91 7.19 -4.86 -0.07
CA GLU A 91 8.60 -4.50 0.13
C GLU A 91 9.48 -5.72 0.41
N SER A 92 9.04 -6.63 1.29
CA SER A 92 9.81 -7.82 1.62
C SER A 92 10.03 -8.70 0.40
N VAL A 93 8.96 -8.99 -0.37
CA VAL A 93 9.03 -9.85 -1.56
C VAL A 93 9.83 -9.21 -2.70
N SER A 94 9.78 -7.88 -2.82
CA SER A 94 10.55 -7.15 -3.83
C SER A 94 12.05 -7.15 -3.52
N ARG A 95 12.44 -7.09 -2.24
CA ARG A 95 13.84 -7.08 -1.80
C ARG A 95 14.59 -8.39 -2.02
N VAL A 96 13.91 -9.54 -2.04
CA VAL A 96 14.55 -10.88 -2.12
C VAL A 96 15.47 -11.06 -3.34
N LYS A 97 15.17 -10.38 -4.44
CA LYS A 97 16.00 -10.43 -5.66
C LYS A 97 16.35 -9.05 -6.22
N ALA A 98 16.05 -7.97 -5.48
CA ALA A 98 16.25 -6.61 -5.94
C ALA A 98 17.71 -6.37 -6.35
N ASN A 99 17.91 -5.76 -7.52
CA ASN A 99 19.17 -5.13 -7.85
C ASN A 99 19.16 -3.71 -7.28
N PHE A 100 19.83 -3.51 -6.14
CA PHE A 100 19.89 -2.22 -5.43
C PHE A 100 20.51 -1.08 -6.26
N ARG A 101 21.19 -1.41 -7.37
CA ARG A 101 21.75 -0.42 -8.31
C ARG A 101 20.80 -0.08 -9.46
N SER A 102 19.63 -0.73 -9.57
CA SER A 102 18.65 -0.43 -10.60
C SER A 102 17.91 0.87 -10.31
N LYS A 103 17.73 1.68 -11.35
CA LYS A 103 16.88 2.88 -11.31
C LYS A 103 15.42 2.53 -10.94
N ALA A 104 14.92 1.38 -11.40
CA ALA A 104 13.57 0.91 -11.06
C ALA A 104 13.43 0.62 -9.55
N TYR A 105 14.49 0.13 -8.91
CA TYR A 105 14.51 -0.12 -7.47
C TYR A 105 14.58 1.19 -6.66
N SER A 106 15.38 2.16 -7.10
CA SER A 106 15.43 3.49 -6.48
C SER A 106 14.08 4.22 -6.58
N ASP A 107 13.43 4.17 -7.75
CA ASP A 107 12.09 4.74 -7.95
C ASP A 107 11.03 3.98 -7.11
N PHE A 108 11.17 2.64 -6.97
CA PHE A 108 10.34 1.82 -6.07
C PHE A 108 10.46 2.25 -4.61
N GLU A 109 11.68 2.44 -4.10
CA GLU A 109 11.93 2.78 -2.70
C GLU A 109 11.32 4.15 -2.35
N ARG A 110 11.52 5.14 -3.23
CA ARG A 110 10.90 6.46 -3.07
C ARG A 110 9.37 6.37 -3.07
N ALA A 111 8.79 5.61 -4.01
CA ALA A 111 7.35 5.42 -4.08
C ALA A 111 6.81 4.72 -2.81
N SER A 112 7.55 3.75 -2.27
CA SER A 112 7.19 3.04 -1.05
C SER A 112 7.19 3.95 0.17
N GLN A 113 8.21 4.77 0.34
CA GLN A 113 8.27 5.75 1.45
C GLN A 113 7.07 6.70 1.43
N VAL A 114 6.78 7.27 0.25
CA VAL A 114 5.61 8.14 0.05
C VAL A 114 4.32 7.41 0.36
N ALA A 115 4.19 6.14 -0.03
CA ALA A 115 3.00 5.36 0.22
C ALA A 115 2.80 5.04 1.72
N VAL A 116 3.86 4.72 2.45
CA VAL A 116 3.82 4.50 3.90
C VAL A 116 3.44 5.79 4.64
N GLU A 117 4.01 6.92 4.26
CA GLU A 117 3.69 8.22 4.83
C GLU A 117 2.24 8.61 4.58
N ALA A 118 1.78 8.50 3.34
CA ALA A 118 0.38 8.77 2.99
C ALA A 118 -0.60 7.87 3.77
N THR A 119 -0.24 6.60 4.01
CA THR A 119 -1.05 5.68 4.83
C THR A 119 -1.22 6.19 6.26
N ARG A 120 -0.14 6.72 6.85
CA ARG A 120 -0.17 7.32 8.20
C ARG A 120 -0.97 8.61 8.21
N ASP A 121 -0.88 9.41 7.17
CA ASP A 121 -1.59 10.70 7.06
C ASP A 121 -3.10 10.53 6.94
N VAL A 122 -3.56 9.51 6.22
CA VAL A 122 -5.00 9.16 6.17
C VAL A 122 -5.51 8.82 7.57
N LEU A 123 -4.79 7.98 8.32
CA LEU A 123 -5.19 7.63 9.69
C LEU A 123 -5.22 8.85 10.61
N ARG A 124 -4.18 9.70 10.57
CA ARG A 124 -4.12 10.93 11.36
C ARG A 124 -5.28 11.87 11.04
N SER A 125 -5.55 12.07 9.76
CA SER A 125 -6.61 12.96 9.28
C SER A 125 -7.99 12.45 9.69
N ALA A 126 -8.25 11.16 9.51
CA ALA A 126 -9.51 10.52 9.91
C ALA A 126 -9.73 10.63 11.43
N LYS A 127 -8.72 10.29 12.26
CA LYS A 127 -8.80 10.44 13.72
C LYS A 127 -9.11 11.87 14.15
N LYS A 128 -8.43 12.85 13.52
CA LYS A 128 -8.63 14.27 13.81
C LYS A 128 -10.04 14.74 13.41
N ALA A 129 -10.57 14.28 12.28
CA ALA A 129 -11.91 14.61 11.83
C ALA A 129 -12.97 14.01 12.77
N MET A 130 -12.84 12.74 13.14
CA MET A 130 -13.72 12.08 14.10
C MET A 130 -13.76 12.80 15.45
N LYS A 131 -12.59 13.19 15.99
CA LYS A 131 -12.50 13.89 17.28
C LYS A 131 -13.20 15.26 17.25
N ARG A 132 -13.00 16.04 16.17
CA ARG A 132 -13.63 17.35 16.02
C ARG A 132 -15.16 17.26 15.98
N ASP A 133 -15.70 16.24 15.32
CA ASP A 133 -17.15 16.04 15.25
C ASP A 133 -17.76 15.73 16.63
N THR A 134 -17.09 14.88 17.43
CA THR A 134 -17.49 14.62 18.83
C THR A 134 -17.43 15.89 19.69
N GLU A 135 -16.35 16.65 19.63
CA GLU A 135 -16.19 17.89 20.42
C GLU A 135 -17.21 18.97 20.02
N GLN A 136 -17.54 19.09 18.72
CA GLN A 136 -18.57 20.02 18.25
C GLN A 136 -19.96 19.63 18.75
N ARG A 137 -20.27 18.34 18.82
CA ARG A 137 -21.54 17.86 19.35
C ARG A 137 -21.68 18.05 20.86
N GLU A 138 -20.63 17.78 21.62
CA GLU A 138 -20.61 18.01 23.07
C GLU A 138 -20.84 19.50 23.38
N LYS A 139 -20.18 20.39 22.63
CA LYS A 139 -20.43 21.84 22.74
C LYS A 139 -21.87 22.19 22.38
N ALA A 140 -22.40 21.66 21.28
CA ALA A 140 -23.78 21.92 20.86
C ALA A 140 -24.83 21.36 21.83
N ALA A 141 -24.55 20.26 22.52
CA ALA A 141 -25.41 19.69 23.55
C ALA A 141 -25.38 20.55 24.82
N ASN A 142 -24.19 20.99 25.25
CA ASN A 142 -24.04 21.86 26.43
C ASN A 142 -24.63 23.26 26.22
N LEU A 143 -24.70 23.76 24.99
CA LEU A 143 -25.35 25.03 24.64
C LEU A 143 -26.89 24.95 24.57
N ARG A 144 -27.45 23.73 24.55
CA ARG A 144 -28.90 23.47 24.51
C ARG A 144 -29.47 23.02 25.86
N SER A 145 -28.58 22.78 26.83
CA SER A 145 -28.88 22.47 28.24
C SER A 145 -28.89 23.75 29.06
#